data_AF-A0A920IP08-F1
#
_entry.id   AF-A0A920IP08-F1
#
_cell.length_a   1.000
_cell.length_b   1.000
_cell.length_c   1.000
_cell.angle_alpha   90.00
_cell.angle_beta   90.00
_cell.angle_gamma   90.00
#
_symmetry.space_group_name_H-M   'P 1'
#
loop_
_entity.id
_entity.type
_entity.pdbx_description
1 polymer ?
#
loop_
_entity_poly.entity_id
_entity_poly.type
_entity_poly.pdbx_seq_one_letter_code
_entity_poly.pdbx_strand_id
1 'polypeptide(L)'
;MPSISYQGMKFPDAPGLKMACGERQARLRGRTQAPSARMGNVAATAAPGYARNGYQADWDRYNRRNRQKDAAEAVADGGGVGGISAAHQYTAATSPRTRYALAGALRGDILVHMHCYRADEMLTILDMAKEFGYRVGTFHHGVEAYKIADELAENGVCGALWADWWGFKIEAYDGIQENIALVDRPAGGCAIVHSDSDEGSNASTRKPQRPC
;
A
#
# COMPACT_ATOMS: atom_id res chain seq x y z
N MET A 1 12.43 -20.33 -7.31
CA MET A 1 11.14 -21.01 -7.49
C MET A 1 10.23 -20.63 -6.33
N PRO A 2 8.98 -20.22 -6.57
CA PRO A 2 8.02 -19.96 -5.49
C PRO A 2 7.71 -21.26 -4.72
N SER A 3 7.40 -21.14 -3.43
CA SER A 3 7.10 -22.29 -2.56
C SER A 3 5.85 -23.04 -3.02
N ILE A 4 5.91 -24.37 -3.01
CA ILE A 4 4.77 -25.25 -3.32
C ILE A 4 3.73 -25.33 -2.19
N SER A 5 4.07 -24.85 -0.99
CA SER A 5 3.15 -24.79 0.14
C SER A 5 2.64 -23.37 0.35
N TYR A 6 1.34 -23.23 0.66
CA TYR A 6 0.72 -21.97 1.06
C TYR A 6 1.48 -21.28 2.19
N GLN A 7 2.02 -22.04 3.14
CA GLN A 7 2.81 -21.49 4.25
C GLN A 7 4.13 -20.87 3.78
N GLY A 8 4.82 -21.48 2.81
CA GLY A 8 6.03 -20.90 2.24
C GLY A 8 5.78 -19.81 1.19
N MET A 9 4.52 -19.55 0.82
CA MET A 9 4.12 -18.36 0.07
C MET A 9 3.79 -17.17 0.98
N LYS A 10 3.80 -17.36 2.31
CA LYS A 10 3.70 -16.25 3.25
C LYS A 10 5.01 -15.47 3.22
N PHE A 11 4.90 -14.15 3.17
CA PHE A 11 6.02 -13.23 3.34
C PHE A 11 5.96 -12.66 4.75
N PRO A 12 6.54 -13.35 5.75
CA PRO A 12 6.42 -12.98 7.17
C PRO A 12 6.93 -11.57 7.48
N ASP A 13 7.87 -11.06 6.67
CA ASP A 13 8.50 -9.74 6.84
C ASP A 13 8.10 -8.71 5.77
N ALA A 14 7.01 -8.93 5.04
CA ALA A 14 6.52 -7.98 4.03
C ALA A 14 5.20 -7.31 4.48
N PRO A 15 5.22 -6.37 5.45
CA PRO A 15 4.04 -5.62 5.82
C PRO A 15 3.70 -4.61 4.72
N GLY A 16 2.62 -4.88 3.99
CA GLY A 16 2.05 -3.99 2.98
C GLY A 16 0.59 -3.66 3.26
N LEU A 17 0.20 -2.40 3.09
CA LEU A 17 -1.18 -1.94 3.14
C LEU A 17 -1.63 -1.49 1.75
N LYS A 18 -2.69 -2.08 1.20
CA LYS A 18 -3.26 -1.66 -0.09
C LYS A 18 -4.39 -0.65 0.12
N MET A 19 -4.31 0.48 -0.59
CA MET A 19 -5.32 1.53 -0.64
C MET A 19 -5.61 1.91 -2.09
N ALA A 20 -6.60 2.77 -2.34
CA ALA A 20 -6.99 3.19 -3.69
C ALA A 20 -7.03 4.71 -3.80
N CYS A 21 -6.58 5.24 -4.96
CA CYS A 21 -6.71 6.66 -5.33
C CYS A 21 -8.18 7.11 -5.42
N GLY A 22 -9.10 6.15 -5.52
CA GLY A 22 -10.53 6.40 -5.38
C GLY A 22 -11.22 6.65 -6.71
N GLU A 23 -10.80 6.02 -7.80
CA GLU A 23 -11.50 6.23 -9.05
C GLU A 23 -12.95 5.71 -8.93
N ARG A 24 -13.91 6.58 -9.24
CA ARG A 24 -15.33 6.25 -9.46
C ARG A 24 -16.24 6.07 -8.22
N GLN A 25 -16.01 6.71 -7.07
CA GLN A 25 -16.96 6.56 -5.96
C GLN A 25 -18.34 7.18 -6.22
N ALA A 26 -18.42 8.30 -6.96
CA ALA A 26 -19.70 8.97 -7.25
C ALA A 26 -20.70 8.11 -8.04
N ARG A 27 -20.20 7.23 -8.92
CA ARG A 27 -21.03 6.32 -9.73
C ARG A 27 -21.37 5.03 -9.00
N LEU A 28 -20.51 4.58 -8.07
CA LEU A 28 -20.65 3.30 -7.37
C LEU A 28 -21.39 3.42 -6.03
N ARG A 29 -21.21 4.53 -5.30
CA ARG A 29 -21.76 4.74 -3.94
C ARG A 29 -22.87 5.79 -3.88
N GLY A 30 -23.23 6.38 -5.03
CA GLY A 30 -24.18 7.49 -5.11
C GLY A 30 -23.60 8.82 -4.66
N ARG A 31 -24.22 9.95 -5.04
CA ARG A 31 -23.74 11.31 -4.71
C ARG A 31 -23.80 11.65 -3.22
N THR A 32 -24.47 10.83 -2.42
CA THR A 32 -24.73 11.05 -0.98
C THR A 32 -23.70 10.40 -0.06
N GLN A 33 -22.82 9.53 -0.56
CA GLN A 33 -21.75 8.93 0.24
C GLN A 33 -20.40 9.53 -0.15
N ALA A 34 -19.62 9.92 0.87
CA ALA A 34 -18.25 10.36 0.67
C ALA A 34 -17.32 9.16 0.41
N PRO A 35 -16.28 9.33 -0.42
CA PRO A 35 -16.04 10.52 -1.24
C PRO A 35 -16.94 10.50 -2.49
N SER A 36 -17.40 11.66 -2.96
CA SER A 36 -18.19 11.79 -4.19
C SER A 36 -17.52 12.68 -5.25
N ALA A 37 -16.32 13.20 -4.94
CA ALA A 37 -15.49 14.05 -5.79
C ALA A 37 -14.01 13.73 -5.57
N ARG A 38 -13.16 14.07 -6.54
CA ARG A 38 -11.70 13.86 -6.44
C ARG A 38 -11.07 14.52 -5.22
N MET A 39 -11.48 15.75 -4.90
CA MET A 39 -11.05 16.43 -3.66
C MET A 39 -11.46 15.67 -2.40
N GLY A 40 -12.60 14.97 -2.44
CA GLY A 40 -13.01 14.08 -1.36
C GLY A 40 -12.09 12.87 -1.22
N ASN A 41 -11.52 12.36 -2.32
CA ASN A 41 -10.57 11.24 -2.31
C ASN A 41 -9.26 11.64 -1.64
N VAL A 42 -8.77 12.81 -2.02
CA VAL A 42 -7.58 13.42 -1.40
C VAL A 42 -7.84 13.62 0.08
N ALA A 43 -8.97 14.23 0.46
CA ALA A 43 -9.32 14.42 1.87
C ALA A 43 -9.41 13.10 2.65
N ALA A 44 -10.01 12.05 2.07
CA ALA A 44 -10.10 10.74 2.70
C ALA A 44 -8.72 10.08 2.88
N THR A 45 -7.82 10.27 1.90
CA THR A 45 -6.45 9.73 1.95
C THR A 45 -5.56 10.52 2.92
N ALA A 46 -5.77 11.84 3.04
CA ALA A 46 -5.02 12.72 3.93
C ALA A 46 -5.50 12.69 5.39
N ALA A 47 -6.77 12.37 5.64
CA ALA A 47 -7.37 12.35 6.99
C ALA A 47 -6.52 11.57 8.04
N PRO A 48 -5.97 10.38 7.73
CA PRO A 48 -4.98 9.71 8.57
C PRO A 48 -3.79 10.56 9.02
N GLY A 49 -3.23 11.34 8.10
CA GLY A 49 -2.07 12.19 8.35
C GLY A 49 -2.38 13.29 9.34
N TYR A 50 -3.53 13.97 9.19
CA TYR A 50 -3.99 14.98 10.13
C TYR A 50 -4.27 14.43 11.54
N ALA A 51 -4.71 13.17 11.63
CA ALA A 51 -4.99 12.50 12.90
C ALA A 51 -3.81 11.65 13.44
N ARG A 52 -2.60 11.79 12.86
CA ARG A 52 -1.42 10.97 13.17
C ARG A 52 -1.12 10.84 14.66
N ASN A 53 -1.15 11.95 15.40
CA ASN A 53 -0.84 11.97 16.84
C ASN A 53 -1.82 11.11 17.65
N GLY A 54 -3.10 11.11 17.26
CA GLY A 54 -4.11 10.25 17.88
C GLY A 54 -3.84 8.77 17.63
N TYR A 55 -3.50 8.41 16.39
CA TYR A 55 -3.14 7.03 16.04
C TYR A 55 -1.87 6.55 16.74
N GLN A 56 -0.86 7.41 16.89
CA GLN A 56 0.36 7.10 17.64
C GLN A 56 0.10 6.91 19.13
N ALA A 57 -0.67 7.81 19.75
CA ALA A 57 -1.01 7.69 21.17
C ALA A 57 -1.81 6.41 21.47
N ASP A 58 -2.74 6.03 20.59
CA ASP A 58 -3.48 4.76 20.68
C ASP A 58 -2.56 3.54 20.52
N TRP A 59 -1.59 3.61 19.61
CA TRP A 59 -0.59 2.57 19.41
C TRP A 59 0.29 2.37 20.65
N ASP A 60 0.79 3.45 21.23
CA ASP A 60 1.64 3.37 22.42
C ASP A 60 0.87 2.81 23.62
N ARG A 61 -0.42 3.17 23.75
CA ARG A 61 -1.31 2.60 24.76
C ARG A 61 -1.49 1.10 24.58
N TYR A 62 -1.64 0.63 23.34
CA TYR A 62 -1.71 -0.79 23.02
C TYR A 62 -0.43 -1.52 23.38
N ASN A 63 0.73 -1.03 22.93
CA ASN A 63 2.03 -1.64 23.23
C ASN A 63 2.31 -1.71 24.74
N ARG A 64 1.96 -0.67 25.50
CA ARG A 64 2.07 -0.70 26.97
C ARG A 64 1.18 -1.78 27.59
N ARG A 65 -0.07 -1.89 27.15
CA ARG A 65 -1.00 -2.90 27.65
C ARG A 65 -0.55 -4.31 27.33
N ASN A 66 -0.05 -4.56 26.12
CA ASN A 66 0.46 -5.87 25.74
C ASN A 66 1.73 -6.20 26.51
N ARG A 67 2.70 -5.29 26.62
CA ARG A 67 3.88 -5.52 27.46
C ARG A 67 3.53 -5.82 28.91
N GLN A 68 2.48 -5.19 29.45
CA GLN A 68 1.97 -5.50 30.79
C GLN A 68 1.34 -6.89 30.87
N LYS A 69 0.63 -7.34 29.83
CA LYS A 69 0.10 -8.70 29.73
C LYS A 69 1.20 -9.73 29.55
N ASP A 70 2.13 -9.51 28.62
CA ASP A 70 3.29 -10.37 28.39
C ASP A 70 4.15 -10.45 29.66
N ALA A 71 4.32 -9.34 30.39
CA ALA A 71 5.00 -9.35 31.69
C ALA A 71 4.20 -10.09 32.76
N ALA A 72 2.87 -9.94 32.81
CA ALA A 72 2.03 -10.68 33.74
C ALA A 72 1.98 -12.19 33.43
N GLU A 73 1.99 -12.56 32.14
CA GLU A 73 2.04 -13.93 31.64
C GLU A 73 3.44 -14.53 31.85
N ALA A 74 4.52 -13.77 31.65
CA ALA A 74 5.89 -14.20 31.95
C ALA A 74 6.15 -14.37 33.46
N VAL A 75 5.42 -13.65 34.31
CA VAL A 75 5.44 -13.87 35.77
C VAL A 75 4.59 -15.09 36.16
N ALA A 76 3.63 -15.50 35.32
CA ALA A 76 2.77 -16.66 35.55
C ALA A 76 3.32 -17.97 34.98
N ASP A 77 4.08 -17.92 33.88
CA ASP A 77 4.61 -19.09 33.17
C ASP A 77 6.12 -19.23 33.38
N GLY A 78 6.49 -20.02 34.40
CA GLY A 78 7.87 -20.43 34.63
C GLY A 78 8.38 -21.36 33.53
N GLY A 79 8.83 -20.80 32.41
CA GLY A 79 9.65 -21.46 31.39
C GLY A 79 8.92 -22.45 30.46
N GLY A 80 8.38 -21.95 29.34
CA GLY A 80 7.87 -22.78 28.24
C GLY A 80 8.02 -22.07 26.88
N VAL A 81 8.47 -22.80 25.85
CA VAL A 81 8.93 -22.26 24.57
C VAL A 81 7.77 -21.64 23.77
N GLY A 82 7.88 -20.33 23.53
CA GLY A 82 6.89 -19.51 22.85
C GLY A 82 6.68 -19.85 21.38
N GLY A 83 5.42 -19.91 20.99
CA GLY A 83 5.02 -20.00 19.61
C GLY A 83 3.52 -19.77 19.44
N ILE A 84 3.20 -18.79 18.60
CA ILE A 84 1.91 -18.58 17.93
C ILE A 84 0.77 -17.97 18.77
N SER A 85 0.77 -16.66 19.05
CA SER A 85 -0.49 -15.96 19.38
C SER A 85 -0.47 -14.44 19.18
N ALA A 86 -0.69 -13.95 17.96
CA ALA A 86 -1.09 -12.54 17.78
C ALA A 86 -1.91 -12.25 16.51
N ALA A 87 -2.59 -13.25 15.93
CA ALA A 87 -3.47 -13.03 14.80
C ALA A 87 -4.88 -13.54 15.12
N HIS A 88 -5.67 -12.75 15.86
CA HIS A 88 -7.11 -13.02 15.96
C HIS A 88 -7.96 -11.74 16.11
N GLN A 89 -8.70 -11.46 15.03
CA GLN A 89 -10.07 -10.92 14.93
C GLN A 89 -10.47 -9.61 15.66
N TYR A 90 -10.73 -8.53 14.91
CA TYR A 90 -11.67 -7.43 15.24
C TYR A 90 -12.18 -6.66 13.99
N THR A 91 -13.49 -6.38 13.92
CA THR A 91 -14.32 -5.99 12.75
C THR A 91 -14.09 -4.59 12.14
N ALA A 92 -14.53 -4.42 10.89
CA ALA A 92 -13.94 -3.59 9.84
C ALA A 92 -14.13 -2.05 9.85
N ALA A 93 -14.86 -1.44 10.80
CA ALA A 93 -15.12 0.02 10.76
C ALA A 93 -14.47 0.83 11.89
N THR A 94 -14.06 0.18 12.97
CA THR A 94 -13.42 0.83 14.14
C THR A 94 -12.41 -0.12 14.77
N SER A 95 -11.83 -1.00 13.95
CA SER A 95 -10.93 -2.05 14.42
C SER A 95 -9.64 -1.44 14.97
N PRO A 96 -9.14 -1.92 16.11
CA PRO A 96 -7.76 -1.70 16.52
C PRO A 96 -6.80 -1.97 15.36
N ARG A 97 -7.07 -2.99 14.53
CA ARG A 97 -6.25 -3.39 13.37
C ARG A 97 -6.13 -2.30 12.29
N THR A 98 -7.20 -1.58 12.00
CA THR A 98 -7.17 -0.46 11.04
C THR A 98 -6.32 0.69 11.58
N ARG A 99 -6.47 1.00 12.88
CA ARG A 99 -5.64 2.01 13.54
C ARG A 99 -4.17 1.61 13.59
N TYR A 100 -3.89 0.31 13.78
CA TYR A 100 -2.54 -0.24 13.81
C TYR A 100 -1.86 -0.23 12.44
N ALA A 101 -2.56 -0.68 11.39
CA ALA A 101 -2.05 -0.63 10.02
C ALA A 101 -1.76 0.81 9.60
N LEU A 102 -2.63 1.75 9.99
CA LEU A 102 -2.45 3.16 9.67
C LEU A 102 -1.31 3.81 10.47
N ALA A 103 -1.20 3.52 11.76
CA ALA A 103 -0.08 3.98 12.58
C ALA A 103 1.26 3.42 12.07
N GLY A 104 1.29 2.16 11.64
CA GLY A 104 2.46 1.55 11.00
C GLY A 104 2.81 2.19 9.65
N ALA A 105 1.81 2.48 8.82
CA ALA A 105 2.01 3.20 7.56
C ALA A 105 2.58 4.61 7.78
N LEU A 106 2.02 5.37 8.74
CA LEU A 106 2.48 6.73 9.10
C LEU A 106 3.84 6.77 9.81
N ARG A 107 4.32 5.64 10.34
CA ARG A 107 5.70 5.49 10.84
C ARG A 107 6.66 5.02 9.74
N GLY A 108 6.14 4.60 8.59
CA GLY A 108 6.92 4.00 7.52
C GLY A 108 7.30 2.54 7.78
N ASP A 109 6.77 1.90 8.84
CA ASP A 109 6.97 0.48 9.12
C ASP A 109 6.23 -0.42 8.11
N ILE A 110 5.17 0.12 7.51
CA ILE A 110 4.30 -0.57 6.55
C ILE A 110 4.37 0.20 5.22
N LEU A 111 4.68 -0.52 4.14
CA LEU A 111 4.66 0.08 2.80
C LEU A 111 3.23 0.22 2.32
N VAL A 112 2.92 1.38 1.74
CA VAL A 112 1.61 1.64 1.14
C VAL A 112 1.64 1.28 -0.35
N HIS A 113 0.72 0.41 -0.77
CA HIS A 113 0.50 0.08 -2.16
C HIS A 113 -0.81 0.71 -2.63
N MET A 114 -0.76 1.43 -3.75
CA MET A 114 -1.86 2.30 -4.17
C MET A 114 -2.44 1.84 -5.51
N HIS A 115 -3.73 1.53 -5.54
CA HIS A 115 -4.47 1.32 -6.79
C HIS A 115 -4.76 2.67 -7.44
N CYS A 116 -4.08 2.96 -8.55
CA CYS A 116 -4.22 4.24 -9.27
C CYS A 116 -4.07 4.01 -10.78
N TYR A 117 -4.93 4.61 -11.61
CA TYR A 117 -4.79 4.56 -13.07
C TYR A 117 -4.06 5.79 -13.64
N ARG A 118 -4.37 6.99 -13.14
CA ARG A 118 -3.92 8.25 -13.75
C ARG A 118 -2.67 8.84 -13.11
N ALA A 119 -1.89 9.55 -13.92
CA ALA A 119 -0.65 10.19 -13.49
C ALA A 119 -0.86 11.32 -12.46
N ASP A 120 -1.89 12.15 -12.63
CA ASP A 120 -2.20 13.24 -11.71
C ASP A 120 -2.55 12.74 -10.31
N GLU A 121 -3.25 11.61 -10.23
CA GLU A 121 -3.59 10.98 -8.95
C GLU A 121 -2.34 10.40 -8.30
N MET A 122 -1.49 9.71 -9.05
CA MET A 122 -0.22 9.17 -8.54
C MET A 122 0.69 10.27 -7.98
N LEU A 123 0.85 11.39 -8.69
CA LEU A 123 1.61 12.55 -8.20
C LEU A 123 1.02 13.11 -6.91
N THR A 124 -0.31 13.26 -6.84
CA THR A 124 -0.99 13.73 -5.63
C THR A 124 -0.71 12.81 -4.43
N ILE A 125 -0.69 11.49 -4.64
CA ILE A 125 -0.35 10.54 -3.59
C ILE A 125 1.12 10.68 -3.17
N LEU A 126 2.06 10.86 -4.11
CA LEU A 126 3.47 11.09 -3.79
C LEU A 126 3.67 12.35 -2.96
N ASP A 127 2.96 13.44 -3.28
CA ASP A 127 3.03 14.69 -2.52
C ASP A 127 2.47 14.51 -1.10
N MET A 128 1.34 13.82 -0.94
CA MET A 128 0.82 13.47 0.38
C MET A 128 1.77 12.56 1.17
N ALA A 129 2.44 11.61 0.49
CA ALA A 129 3.42 10.73 1.12
C ALA A 129 4.59 11.54 1.71
N LYS A 130 5.06 12.56 0.97
CA LYS A 130 6.06 13.52 1.44
C LYS A 130 5.53 14.38 2.60
N GLU A 131 4.31 14.90 2.49
CA GLU A 131 3.69 15.75 3.53
C GLU A 131 3.54 15.02 4.87
N PHE A 132 3.05 13.78 4.84
CA PHE A 132 2.74 13.01 6.06
C PHE A 132 3.85 12.04 6.48
N GLY A 133 4.89 11.88 5.66
CA GLY A 133 6.08 11.07 5.97
C GLY A 133 5.84 9.56 5.93
N TYR A 134 4.91 9.08 5.09
CA TYR A 134 4.74 7.66 4.82
C TYR A 134 5.39 7.26 3.49
N ARG A 135 5.63 5.96 3.29
CA ARG A 135 6.31 5.45 2.09
C ARG A 135 5.33 4.69 1.19
N VAL A 136 5.27 5.11 -0.07
CA VAL A 136 4.58 4.37 -1.13
C VAL A 136 5.54 3.34 -1.69
N GLY A 137 5.17 2.07 -1.69
CA GLY A 137 5.97 0.99 -2.26
C GLY A 137 5.66 0.76 -3.74
N THR A 138 4.39 0.77 -4.11
CA THR A 138 3.98 0.43 -5.49
C THR A 138 2.66 1.07 -5.87
N PHE A 139 2.58 1.62 -7.08
CA PHE A 139 1.30 1.91 -7.74
C PHE A 139 0.85 0.71 -8.56
N HIS A 140 -0.35 0.20 -8.28
CA HIS A 140 -1.00 -0.86 -9.02
C HIS A 140 -1.80 -0.30 -10.19
N HIS A 141 -1.76 -1.03 -11.30
CA HIS A 141 -2.30 -0.73 -12.62
C HIS A 141 -1.53 0.37 -13.35
N GLY A 142 -1.43 1.56 -12.76
CA GLY A 142 -0.56 2.65 -13.24
C GLY A 142 -0.66 2.88 -14.75
N VAL A 143 -1.89 2.97 -15.29
CA VAL A 143 -2.12 3.02 -16.74
C VAL A 143 -1.39 4.19 -17.40
N GLU A 144 -1.29 5.31 -16.69
CA GLU A 144 -0.56 6.51 -17.15
C GLU A 144 0.82 6.67 -16.47
N ALA A 145 1.38 5.63 -15.85
CA ALA A 145 2.65 5.70 -15.11
C ALA A 145 3.84 6.11 -16.00
N TYR A 146 3.80 5.76 -17.28
CA TYR A 146 4.80 6.18 -18.28
C TYR A 146 5.00 7.69 -18.36
N LYS A 147 3.98 8.50 -18.00
CA LYS A 147 4.07 9.96 -18.03
C LYS A 147 4.91 10.53 -16.89
N ILE A 148 5.08 9.76 -15.82
CA ILE A 148 5.73 10.18 -14.57
C ILE A 148 6.83 9.18 -14.15
N ALA A 149 7.43 8.49 -15.12
CA ALA A 149 8.37 7.42 -14.86
C ALA A 149 9.61 7.89 -14.08
N ASP A 150 10.11 9.10 -14.39
CA ASP A 150 11.25 9.70 -13.71
C ASP A 150 10.89 10.03 -12.25
N GLU A 151 9.71 10.60 -11.99
CA GLU A 151 9.22 10.89 -10.65
C GLU A 151 9.04 9.61 -9.82
N LEU A 152 8.56 8.52 -10.42
CA LEU A 152 8.46 7.23 -9.73
C LEU A 152 9.83 6.69 -9.32
N ALA A 153 10.82 6.77 -10.22
CA ALA A 153 12.19 6.32 -9.97
C ALA A 153 12.87 7.16 -8.88
N GLU A 154 12.73 8.49 -8.93
CA GLU A 154 13.27 9.42 -7.92
C GLU A 154 12.71 9.15 -6.51
N ASN A 155 11.44 8.78 -6.41
CA ASN A 155 10.79 8.46 -5.13
C ASN A 155 10.97 6.98 -4.72
N GLY A 156 11.67 6.18 -5.53
CA GLY A 156 11.90 4.76 -5.25
C GLY A 156 10.62 3.91 -5.26
N VAL A 157 9.63 4.31 -6.05
CA VAL A 157 8.31 3.67 -6.13
C VAL A 157 8.21 2.80 -7.38
N CYS A 158 7.74 1.56 -7.22
CA CYS A 158 7.52 0.66 -8.34
C CYS A 158 6.15 0.87 -9.00
N GLY A 159 6.05 0.56 -10.29
CA GLY A 159 4.77 0.37 -10.99
C GLY A 159 4.46 -1.12 -11.14
N ALA A 160 3.34 -1.59 -10.63
CA ALA A 160 2.76 -2.89 -10.96
C ALA A 160 1.71 -2.71 -12.04
N LEU A 161 2.05 -3.03 -13.27
CA LEU A 161 1.35 -2.61 -14.48
C LEU A 161 0.77 -3.80 -15.22
N TRP A 162 -0.29 -3.53 -15.99
CA TRP A 162 -0.79 -4.46 -17.00
C TRP A 162 0.00 -4.35 -18.30
N ALA A 163 0.08 -5.45 -19.04
CA ALA A 163 0.74 -5.48 -20.35
C ALA A 163 -0.14 -4.88 -21.46
N ASP A 164 -1.45 -5.16 -21.42
CA ASP A 164 -2.35 -4.94 -22.56
C ASP A 164 -3.78 -4.52 -22.15
N TRP A 165 -4.03 -4.23 -20.87
CA TRP A 165 -5.39 -3.98 -20.38
C TRP A 165 -5.65 -2.51 -19.98
N TRP A 166 -6.39 -1.78 -20.83
CA TRP A 166 -6.86 -0.40 -20.61
C TRP A 166 -8.14 -0.13 -21.43
N GLY A 167 -8.65 1.10 -21.44
CA GLY A 167 -9.80 1.53 -22.27
C GLY A 167 -11.20 1.24 -21.68
N PHE A 168 -11.29 0.46 -20.60
CA PHE A 168 -12.58 0.05 -19.99
C PHE A 168 -13.23 1.16 -19.13
N LYS A 169 -12.50 2.23 -18.84
CA LYS A 169 -12.95 3.42 -18.08
C LYS A 169 -12.24 4.66 -18.63
N ILE A 170 -12.83 5.84 -18.47
CA ILE A 170 -12.19 7.09 -18.88
C ILE A 170 -10.90 7.37 -18.09
N GLU A 171 -10.85 6.93 -16.84
CA GLU A 171 -9.67 7.05 -15.98
C GLU A 171 -8.55 6.07 -16.36
N ALA A 172 -8.87 5.00 -17.08
CA ALA A 172 -7.93 4.01 -17.59
C ALA A 172 -7.88 4.04 -19.12
N TYR A 173 -8.17 5.18 -19.75
CA TYR A 173 -8.31 5.25 -21.20
C TYR A 173 -6.98 5.41 -21.91
N ASP A 174 -6.09 6.23 -21.36
CA ASP A 174 -4.86 6.70 -22.01
C ASP A 174 -3.65 5.77 -21.76
N GLY A 175 -3.89 4.46 -21.87
CA GLY A 175 -2.87 3.43 -21.77
C GLY A 175 -2.15 3.19 -23.10
N ILE A 176 -0.87 2.81 -23.01
CA ILE A 176 -0.01 2.47 -24.15
C ILE A 176 0.74 1.16 -23.89
N GLN A 177 1.10 0.43 -24.95
CA GLN A 177 1.82 -0.85 -24.84
C GLN A 177 3.22 -0.68 -24.25
N GLU A 178 3.85 0.46 -24.49
CA GLU A 178 5.20 0.79 -24.05
C GLU A 178 5.27 1.17 -22.57
N ASN A 179 4.15 1.22 -21.85
CA ASN A 179 4.07 1.74 -20.48
C ASN A 179 5.09 1.06 -19.55
N ILE A 180 5.16 -0.27 -19.58
CA ILE A 180 6.12 -1.05 -18.77
C ILE A 180 7.57 -0.69 -19.11
N ALA A 181 7.90 -0.62 -20.39
CA ALA A 181 9.26 -0.31 -20.83
C ALA A 181 9.66 1.12 -20.45
N LEU A 182 8.74 2.07 -20.53
CA LEU A 182 8.98 3.46 -20.17
C LEU A 182 9.14 3.64 -18.66
N VAL A 183 8.40 2.90 -17.84
CA VAL A 183 8.55 2.92 -16.36
C VAL A 183 9.84 2.23 -15.90
N ASP A 184 10.30 1.18 -16.60
CA ASP A 184 11.57 0.50 -16.29
C ASP A 184 12.81 1.26 -16.80
N ARG A 185 12.64 2.17 -17.76
CA ARG A 185 13.74 2.87 -18.46
C ARG A 185 14.62 3.72 -17.53
N PRO A 186 14.11 4.57 -16.62
CA PRO A 186 14.94 5.45 -15.79
C PRO A 186 15.86 4.67 -14.85
N ALA A 187 16.97 5.30 -14.45
CA ALA A 187 17.84 4.70 -13.43
C ALA A 187 17.09 4.64 -12.09
N GLY A 188 17.00 3.46 -11.50
CA GLY A 188 16.18 3.23 -10.29
C GLY A 188 14.69 2.97 -10.59
N GLY A 189 14.29 3.00 -11.87
CA GLY A 189 12.98 2.56 -12.32
C GLY A 189 12.69 1.10 -11.95
N CYS A 190 11.42 0.81 -11.70
CA CYS A 190 10.97 -0.50 -11.25
C CYS A 190 9.59 -0.79 -11.83
N ALA A 191 9.56 -1.66 -12.85
CA ALA A 191 8.31 -2.18 -13.40
C ALA A 191 8.07 -3.64 -12.96
N ILE A 192 6.81 -3.93 -12.68
CA ILE A 192 6.31 -5.26 -12.32
C ILE A 192 5.12 -5.52 -13.22
N VAL A 193 5.02 -6.71 -13.81
CA VAL A 193 3.88 -7.12 -14.61
C VAL A 193 3.00 -8.04 -13.79
N HIS A 194 1.70 -7.75 -13.78
CA HIS A 194 0.69 -8.62 -13.16
C HIS A 194 -0.53 -8.78 -14.07
N SER A 195 -1.26 -9.87 -13.89
CA SER A 195 -2.54 -10.14 -14.58
C SER A 195 -3.75 -9.59 -13.84
N ASP A 196 -3.64 -9.40 -12.51
CA ASP A 196 -4.79 -9.14 -11.62
C ASP A 196 -5.80 -10.30 -11.61
N SER A 197 -5.33 -11.52 -11.89
CA SER A 197 -6.12 -12.75 -11.83
C SER A 197 -5.95 -13.49 -10.49
N ASP A 198 -6.99 -14.24 -10.11
CA ASP A 198 -7.03 -15.01 -8.87
C ASP A 198 -6.05 -16.22 -8.85
N GLU A 199 -5.42 -16.54 -9.98
CA GLU A 199 -4.51 -17.69 -10.17
C GLU A 199 -3.00 -17.29 -10.16
N GLY A 200 -2.68 -16.03 -9.84
CA GLY A 200 -1.56 -15.27 -10.42
C GLY A 200 -0.10 -15.75 -10.21
N SER A 201 0.69 -15.58 -11.28
CA SER A 201 2.16 -15.48 -11.28
C SER A 201 2.56 -14.03 -11.62
N ASN A 202 3.30 -13.34 -10.75
CA ASN A 202 3.79 -11.97 -11.00
C ASN A 202 5.25 -11.99 -11.48
N ALA A 203 5.59 -11.19 -12.50
CA ALA A 203 6.96 -11.04 -12.98
C ALA A 203 7.50 -9.64 -12.63
N SER A 204 8.65 -9.55 -11.95
CA SER A 204 9.27 -8.28 -11.56
C SER A 204 10.64 -8.12 -12.21
N THR A 205 10.93 -6.94 -12.74
CA THR A 205 12.25 -6.55 -13.24
C THR A 205 12.84 -5.45 -12.36
N ARG A 206 13.15 -5.76 -11.09
CA ARG A 206 13.82 -4.77 -10.23
C ARG A 206 15.31 -4.70 -10.57
N LYS A 207 15.78 -3.57 -11.11
CA LYS A 207 17.21 -3.31 -11.27
C LYS A 207 17.85 -3.10 -9.90
N PRO A 208 19.05 -3.65 -9.63
CA PRO A 208 19.75 -3.37 -8.37
C PRO A 208 20.04 -1.87 -8.27
N GLN A 209 19.67 -1.26 -7.14
CA GLN A 209 20.09 0.09 -6.82
C GLN A 209 21.62 0.11 -6.78
N ARG A 210 22.25 0.83 -7.72
CA ARG A 210 23.68 1.09 -7.66
C ARG A 210 23.91 2.01 -6.46
N PRO A 211 24.72 1.62 -5.47
CA PRO A 211 25.13 2.56 -4.44
C PRO A 211 25.98 3.65 -5.10
N CYS A 212 25.67 4.91 -4.81
CA CYS A 212 26.66 5.98 -4.86
C CYS A 212 27.56 5.85 -3.62
#